data_AF-A0A955BKJ7-F1
#
_entry.id   AF-A0A955BKJ7-F1
#
_cell.length_a   1.000
_cell.length_b   1.000
_cell.length_c   1.000
_cell.angle_alpha   90.00
_cell.angle_beta   90.00
_cell.angle_gamma   90.00
#
_symmetry.space_group_name_H-M   'P 1'
#
loop_
_entity.id
_entity.type
_entity.pdbx_description
1 polymer ?
#
loop_
_entity_poly.entity_id
_entity_poly.type
_entity_poly.pdbx_seq_one_letter_code
_entity_poly.pdbx_strand_id
1 'polypeptide(L)'
;MASPFHHFRRHQKTLLAVFGVIIMFVFVVGSALQGLTDPNRAAQAAANETVVTWKGGSLSEAELAQMNETHRLLVNFLAAVARETMSKNGMPIAPGFSTNQMGQIQSPGIPVAMNEQTLVETRLLADKARQTGMVVNDEAIYDFLENQLAVGLLTRGDLARILEQSTGGRLTDEHMFEALRTELLAQNMRLMGQSALFADRRPIVTPATAWDYYLRMNRQAKVELLPVEAEEMLDEVKQKPSEAALRELFEEHKEEFGHPALAEPGFRQRQKLAFSYLKATMKEFLDREIANLTEEQIQAEYDRRVALGQYRVTPEATEPATSESPNSEPAATEPPATE
;
A
#
# COMPACT_ATOMS: atom_id res chain seq x y z
N MET A 1 -70.82 18.28 57.61
CA MET A 1 -69.60 18.18 56.78
C MET A 1 -69.84 17.10 55.74
N ALA A 2 -70.15 17.49 54.50
CA ALA A 2 -70.43 16.55 53.42
C ALA A 2 -69.11 15.90 52.96
N SER A 3 -68.99 14.58 53.13
CA SER A 3 -67.79 13.83 52.76
C SER A 3 -67.57 13.87 51.24
N PRO A 4 -66.35 14.26 50.76
CA PRO A 4 -66.04 14.41 49.34
C PRO A 4 -66.08 13.07 48.57
N PHE A 5 -66.19 11.94 49.27
CA PHE A 5 -66.24 10.60 48.69
C PHE A 5 -67.60 10.19 48.10
N HIS A 6 -68.68 10.95 48.34
CA HIS A 6 -69.98 10.61 47.77
C HIS A 6 -70.02 10.82 46.25
N HIS A 7 -69.40 11.89 45.76
CA HIS A 7 -69.31 12.16 44.31
C HIS A 7 -68.43 11.11 43.59
N PHE A 8 -67.37 10.66 44.26
CA PHE A 8 -66.45 9.64 43.77
C PHE A 8 -67.11 8.26 43.63
N ARG A 9 -67.94 7.86 44.60
CA ARG A 9 -68.70 6.59 44.53
C ARG A 9 -69.82 6.62 43.49
N ARG A 10 -70.51 7.76 43.34
CA ARG A 10 -71.61 7.89 42.37
C ARG A 10 -71.14 7.77 40.92
N HIS A 11 -69.92 8.25 40.63
CA HIS A 11 -69.35 8.24 39.28
C HIS A 11 -68.16 7.29 39.14
N GLN A 12 -68.02 6.30 40.04
CA GLN A 12 -66.86 5.40 40.07
C GLN A 12 -66.66 4.67 38.73
N LYS A 13 -67.74 4.22 38.09
CA LYS A 13 -67.68 3.57 36.77
C LYS A 13 -67.26 4.54 35.66
N THR A 14 -67.75 5.78 35.70
CA THR A 14 -67.41 6.82 34.73
C THR A 14 -65.97 7.28 34.88
N LEU A 15 -65.49 7.47 36.11
CA LEU A 15 -64.11 7.82 36.40
C LEU A 15 -63.15 6.69 35.97
N LEU A 16 -63.50 5.43 36.21
CA LEU A 16 -62.68 4.29 35.78
C LEU A 16 -62.58 4.23 34.24
N ALA A 17 -63.68 4.47 33.53
CA ALA A 17 -63.67 4.53 32.06
C ALA A 17 -62.82 5.70 31.54
N VAL A 18 -62.97 6.90 32.11
CA VAL A 18 -62.23 8.10 31.69
C VAL A 18 -60.73 7.95 32.00
N PHE A 19 -60.37 7.50 33.19
CA PHE A 19 -58.96 7.25 33.53
C PHE A 19 -58.37 6.11 32.71
N GLY A 20 -59.13 5.06 32.40
CA GLY A 20 -58.67 3.98 31.51
C GLY A 20 -58.35 4.50 30.10
N VAL A 21 -59.19 5.35 29.53
CA VAL A 21 -58.95 5.99 28.23
C VAL A 21 -57.75 6.93 28.29
N ILE A 22 -57.61 7.74 29.35
CA ILE A 22 -56.46 8.63 29.52
C ILE A 22 -55.16 7.83 29.66
N ILE A 23 -55.15 6.73 30.42
CA ILE A 23 -53.97 5.87 30.58
C ILE A 23 -53.60 5.20 29.24
N MET A 24 -54.59 4.71 28.49
CA MET A 24 -54.32 4.20 27.13
C MET A 24 -53.75 5.29 26.23
N PHE A 25 -54.27 6.52 26.31
CA PHE A 25 -53.77 7.64 25.51
C PHE A 25 -52.34 8.04 25.92
N VAL A 26 -52.01 8.05 27.21
CA VAL A 26 -50.64 8.30 27.71
C VAL A 26 -49.68 7.19 27.30
N PHE A 27 -50.10 5.92 27.27
CA PHE A 27 -49.25 4.83 26.77
C PHE A 27 -49.03 4.89 25.26
N VAL A 28 -50.06 5.26 24.49
CA VAL A 28 -49.98 5.33 23.02
C VAL A 28 -49.26 6.58 22.54
N VAL A 29 -49.50 7.73 23.16
CA VAL A 29 -48.88 9.02 22.76
C VAL A 29 -47.56 9.26 23.48
N GLY A 30 -47.42 8.78 24.72
CA GLY A 30 -46.16 8.88 25.48
C GLY A 30 -45.03 8.12 24.79
N SER A 31 -45.28 6.91 24.28
CA SER A 31 -44.28 6.16 23.49
C SER A 31 -43.94 6.84 22.15
N ALA A 32 -44.90 7.50 21.51
CA ALA A 32 -44.68 8.25 20.27
C ALA A 32 -43.85 9.54 20.50
N LEU A 33 -44.12 10.28 21.57
CA LEU A 33 -43.35 11.48 21.95
C LEU A 33 -41.95 11.13 22.48
N GLN A 34 -41.84 10.03 23.23
CA GLN A 34 -40.56 9.53 23.75
C GLN A 34 -39.64 9.10 22.61
N GLY A 35 -40.19 8.62 21.48
CA GLY A 35 -39.43 8.31 20.26
C GLY A 35 -38.96 9.53 19.45
N LEU A 36 -39.50 10.73 19.72
CA LEU A 36 -39.14 12.02 19.10
C LEU A 36 -38.13 12.81 19.94
N THR A 37 -38.08 12.57 21.26
CA THR A 37 -37.13 13.20 22.18
C THR A 37 -35.94 12.30 22.54
N ASP A 38 -35.81 11.12 21.94
CA ASP A 38 -34.68 10.20 22.19
C ASP A 38 -33.40 10.73 21.51
N PRO A 39 -32.42 11.24 22.28
CA PRO A 39 -31.18 11.80 21.73
C PRO A 39 -30.38 10.77 20.94
N ASN A 40 -30.56 9.48 21.26
CA ASN A 40 -29.86 8.39 20.59
C ASN A 40 -30.30 8.22 19.13
N ARG A 41 -31.56 8.54 18.79
CA ARG A 41 -32.04 8.47 17.41
C ARG A 41 -31.46 9.58 16.53
N ALA A 42 -31.35 10.80 17.07
CA ALA A 42 -30.72 11.91 16.37
C ALA A 42 -29.21 11.67 16.18
N ALA A 43 -28.53 11.16 17.21
CA ALA A 43 -27.12 10.76 17.12
C ALA A 43 -26.89 9.63 16.10
N GLN A 44 -27.79 8.65 16.03
CA GLN A 44 -27.70 7.55 15.08
C GLN A 44 -28.04 7.96 13.64
N ALA A 45 -28.94 8.92 13.45
CA ALA A 45 -29.22 9.52 12.15
C ALA A 45 -28.02 10.34 11.63
N ALA A 46 -27.37 11.11 12.50
CA ALA A 46 -26.14 11.84 12.17
C ALA A 46 -24.96 10.89 11.89
N ALA A 47 -24.85 9.77 12.63
CA ALA A 47 -23.80 8.78 12.41
C ALA A 47 -23.95 8.05 11.05
N ASN A 48 -25.17 7.90 10.55
CA ASN A 48 -25.46 7.29 9.25
C ASN A 48 -25.45 8.33 8.10
N GLU A 49 -25.15 9.58 8.37
CA GLU A 49 -25.04 10.62 7.35
C GLU A 49 -23.84 10.32 6.44
N THR A 50 -24.07 10.39 5.14
CA THR A 50 -23.01 10.19 4.13
C THR A 50 -22.13 11.42 4.07
N VAL A 51 -20.84 11.24 4.41
CA VAL A 51 -19.86 12.33 4.46
C VAL A 51 -18.88 12.27 3.28
N VAL A 52 -18.70 11.10 2.65
CA VAL A 52 -17.81 10.93 1.50
C VAL A 52 -18.52 10.16 0.39
N THR A 53 -18.36 10.61 -0.86
CA THR A 53 -18.90 9.94 -2.06
C THR A 53 -17.87 9.87 -3.17
N TRP A 54 -17.85 8.77 -3.93
CA TRP A 54 -17.00 8.62 -5.11
C TRP A 54 -17.68 7.74 -6.18
N LYS A 55 -17.05 7.64 -7.35
CA LYS A 55 -17.50 6.73 -8.41
C LYS A 55 -17.30 5.28 -7.95
N GLY A 56 -18.35 4.69 -7.40
CA GLY A 56 -18.36 3.29 -6.94
C GLY A 56 -18.75 3.10 -5.47
N GLY A 57 -19.06 4.17 -4.71
CA GLY A 57 -19.51 4.03 -3.33
C GLY A 57 -19.67 5.33 -2.57
N SER A 58 -20.08 5.19 -1.31
CA SER A 58 -20.20 6.25 -0.32
C SER A 58 -19.76 5.74 1.05
N LEU A 59 -19.32 6.63 1.93
CA LEU A 59 -19.01 6.34 3.33
C LEU A 59 -19.78 7.29 4.22
N SER A 60 -20.33 6.73 5.28
CA SER A 60 -20.94 7.43 6.40
C SER A 60 -19.92 7.81 7.48
N GLU A 61 -20.30 8.74 8.34
CA GLU A 61 -19.48 9.16 9.49
C GLU A 61 -19.17 7.98 10.43
N ALA A 62 -20.16 7.11 10.67
CA ALA A 62 -19.98 5.90 11.48
C ALA A 62 -18.95 4.94 10.86
N GLU A 63 -18.99 4.77 9.55
CA GLU A 63 -18.04 3.90 8.84
C GLU A 63 -16.62 4.47 8.89
N LEU A 64 -16.46 5.79 8.71
CA LEU A 64 -15.15 6.43 8.86
C LEU A 64 -14.61 6.29 10.30
N ALA A 65 -15.45 6.49 11.31
CA ALA A 65 -15.06 6.30 12.70
C ALA A 65 -14.63 4.86 12.98
N GLN A 66 -15.36 3.87 12.44
CA GLN A 66 -15.00 2.46 12.56
C GLN A 66 -13.69 2.12 11.84
N MET A 67 -13.51 2.65 10.62
CA MET A 67 -12.27 2.49 9.86
C MET A 67 -11.08 3.06 10.63
N ASN A 68 -11.24 4.26 11.20
CA ASN A 68 -10.20 4.90 11.98
C ASN A 68 -9.81 4.10 13.23
N GLU A 69 -10.80 3.60 13.99
CA GLU A 69 -10.51 2.77 15.16
C GLU A 69 -9.83 1.45 14.77
N THR A 70 -10.31 0.79 13.70
CA THR A 70 -9.71 -0.45 13.19
C THR A 70 -8.28 -0.22 12.74
N HIS A 71 -8.03 0.86 12.00
CA HIS A 71 -6.69 1.26 11.56
C HIS A 71 -5.76 1.51 12.74
N ARG A 72 -6.23 2.21 13.76
CA ARG A 72 -5.47 2.49 14.98
C ARG A 72 -5.08 1.19 15.71
N LEU A 73 -6.02 0.25 15.83
CA LEU A 73 -5.74 -1.06 16.42
C LEU A 73 -4.71 -1.85 15.60
N LEU A 74 -4.84 -1.84 14.27
CA LEU A 74 -3.91 -2.50 13.37
C LEU A 74 -2.49 -1.90 13.47
N VAL A 75 -2.37 -0.56 13.44
CA VAL A 75 -1.09 0.14 13.61
C VAL A 75 -0.43 -0.23 14.94
N ASN A 76 -1.20 -0.25 16.04
CA ASN A 76 -0.69 -0.63 17.36
C ASN A 76 -0.17 -2.07 17.37
N PHE A 77 -0.90 -2.99 16.75
CA PHE A 77 -0.51 -4.39 16.60
C PHE A 77 0.79 -4.51 15.80
N LEU A 78 0.86 -3.97 14.58
CA LEU A 78 2.06 -4.07 13.74
C LEU A 78 3.28 -3.41 14.38
N ALA A 79 3.09 -2.27 15.08
CA ALA A 79 4.16 -1.62 15.83
C ALA A 79 4.60 -2.44 17.05
N ALA A 80 3.72 -3.23 17.67
CA ALA A 80 4.09 -4.16 18.73
C ALA A 80 4.87 -5.36 18.19
N VAL A 81 4.44 -5.94 17.06
CA VAL A 81 5.17 -6.99 16.35
C VAL A 81 6.58 -6.52 16.00
N ALA A 82 6.71 -5.38 15.34
CA ALA A 82 8.02 -4.83 14.96
C ALA A 82 8.92 -4.53 16.18
N ARG A 83 8.37 -4.02 17.29
CA ARG A 83 9.14 -3.81 18.53
C ARG A 83 9.66 -5.13 19.11
N GLU A 84 8.84 -6.17 19.12
CA GLU A 84 9.24 -7.49 19.61
C GLU A 84 10.29 -8.13 18.68
N THR A 85 10.16 -7.96 17.37
CA THR A 85 11.20 -8.37 16.41
C THR A 85 12.52 -7.67 16.70
N MET A 86 12.49 -6.33 16.87
CA MET A 86 13.67 -5.52 17.15
C MET A 86 14.30 -5.85 18.51
N SER A 87 13.50 -6.17 19.54
CA SER A 87 14.00 -6.57 20.87
C SER A 87 14.76 -7.90 20.82
N LYS A 88 14.43 -8.76 19.84
CA LYS A 88 15.13 -10.03 19.55
C LYS A 88 16.33 -9.86 18.60
N ASN A 89 16.71 -8.64 18.27
CA ASN A 89 17.72 -8.26 17.27
C ASN A 89 17.35 -8.63 15.81
N GLY A 90 16.07 -8.78 15.50
CA GLY A 90 15.61 -8.85 14.11
C GLY A 90 15.46 -7.45 13.50
N MET A 91 15.72 -7.32 12.21
CA MET A 91 15.50 -6.08 11.47
C MET A 91 14.34 -6.27 10.49
N PRO A 92 13.14 -5.70 10.75
CA PRO A 92 12.02 -5.83 9.83
C PRO A 92 12.35 -5.30 8.43
N ILE A 93 11.94 -6.05 7.42
CA ILE A 93 12.14 -5.76 5.98
C ILE A 93 10.83 -5.51 5.23
N ALA A 94 9.70 -5.47 5.96
CA ALA A 94 8.38 -5.21 5.40
C ALA A 94 8.34 -3.93 4.56
N PRO A 95 7.72 -3.95 3.36
CA PRO A 95 7.52 -2.75 2.56
C PRO A 95 6.83 -1.65 3.36
N GLY A 96 7.35 -0.43 3.27
CA GLY A 96 6.85 0.72 4.03
C GLY A 96 7.34 0.80 5.47
N PHE A 97 8.03 -0.21 6.00
CA PHE A 97 8.65 -0.13 7.32
C PHE A 97 9.75 0.93 7.35
N SER A 98 9.78 1.76 8.40
CA SER A 98 10.88 2.69 8.64
C SER A 98 11.04 3.03 10.11
N THR A 99 12.29 3.25 10.50
CA THR A 99 12.68 3.80 11.79
C THR A 99 13.30 5.18 11.62
N ASN A 100 13.17 6.03 12.64
CA ASN A 100 13.92 7.29 12.68
C ASN A 100 15.39 7.03 13.06
N GLN A 101 16.21 8.09 13.06
CA GLN A 101 17.63 8.03 13.44
C GLN A 101 17.86 7.56 14.88
N MET A 102 16.83 7.66 15.75
CA MET A 102 16.87 7.22 17.15
C MET A 102 16.40 5.76 17.30
N GLY A 103 16.14 5.05 16.20
CA GLY A 103 15.67 3.66 16.21
C GLY A 103 14.20 3.49 16.61
N GLN A 104 13.42 4.57 16.71
CA GLN A 104 11.98 4.48 16.96
C GLN A 104 11.24 4.20 15.65
N ILE A 105 10.21 3.35 15.72
CA ILE A 105 9.39 3.00 14.57
C ILE A 105 8.58 4.22 14.13
N GLN A 106 8.83 4.68 12.91
CA GLN A 106 8.09 5.76 12.26
C GLN A 106 6.91 5.21 11.46
N SER A 107 7.08 4.04 10.82
CA SER A 107 6.00 3.31 10.16
C SER A 107 6.22 1.80 10.33
N PRO A 108 5.19 1.05 10.76
CA PRO A 108 5.27 -0.40 10.91
C PRO A 108 4.95 -1.16 9.60
N GLY A 109 5.07 -0.51 8.43
CA GLY A 109 4.70 -1.07 7.12
C GLY A 109 3.42 -0.47 6.53
N ILE A 110 2.61 0.21 7.34
CA ILE A 110 1.40 0.94 6.91
C ILE A 110 1.45 2.41 7.37
N PRO A 111 0.67 3.31 6.76
CA PRO A 111 0.62 4.71 7.17
C PRO A 111 0.16 4.87 8.63
N VAL A 112 0.94 5.59 9.44
CA VAL A 112 0.58 5.88 10.85
C VAL A 112 -0.36 7.10 10.95
N ALA A 113 -0.44 7.91 9.90
CA ALA A 113 -1.30 9.09 9.86
C ALA A 113 -2.79 8.68 9.94
N MET A 114 -3.49 9.23 10.93
CA MET A 114 -4.91 8.94 11.23
C MET A 114 -5.83 10.08 10.78
N ASN A 115 -5.57 10.65 9.59
CA ASN A 115 -6.49 11.60 9.00
C ASN A 115 -7.48 10.87 8.09
N GLU A 116 -8.73 11.35 8.08
CA GLU A 116 -9.81 10.75 7.29
C GLU A 116 -9.46 10.65 5.80
N GLN A 117 -8.75 11.67 5.28
CA GLN A 117 -8.28 11.66 3.90
C GLN A 117 -7.41 10.43 3.59
N THR A 118 -6.45 10.07 4.46
CA THR A 118 -5.57 8.91 4.24
C THR A 118 -6.36 7.61 4.30
N LEU A 119 -7.35 7.51 5.18
CA LEU A 119 -8.22 6.32 5.29
C LEU A 119 -9.07 6.16 4.02
N VAL A 120 -9.68 7.25 3.55
CA VAL A 120 -10.47 7.29 2.31
C VAL A 120 -9.59 6.96 1.10
N GLU A 121 -8.42 7.59 0.96
CA GLU A 121 -7.47 7.31 -0.13
C GLU A 121 -7.04 5.84 -0.14
N THR A 122 -6.74 5.28 1.04
CA THR A 122 -6.38 3.87 1.18
C THR A 122 -7.52 2.97 0.74
N ARG A 123 -8.75 3.28 1.14
CA ARG A 123 -9.94 2.55 0.68
C ARG A 123 -10.12 2.63 -0.84
N LEU A 124 -10.01 3.82 -1.44
CA LEU A 124 -10.14 4.01 -2.89
C LEU A 124 -9.06 3.24 -3.65
N LEU A 125 -7.83 3.25 -3.17
CA LEU A 125 -6.71 2.52 -3.78
C LEU A 125 -6.88 1.01 -3.66
N ALA A 126 -7.36 0.51 -2.52
CA ALA A 126 -7.68 -0.90 -2.35
C ALA A 126 -8.81 -1.35 -3.29
N ASP A 127 -9.87 -0.55 -3.43
CA ASP A 127 -10.95 -0.83 -4.38
C ASP A 127 -10.47 -0.79 -5.82
N LYS A 128 -9.58 0.15 -6.16
CA LYS A 128 -8.95 0.20 -7.47
C LYS A 128 -8.07 -1.03 -7.72
N ALA A 129 -7.31 -1.47 -6.72
CA ALA A 129 -6.49 -2.67 -6.79
C ALA A 129 -7.32 -3.90 -7.13
N ARG A 130 -8.44 -4.09 -6.42
CA ARG A 130 -9.41 -5.18 -6.68
C ARG A 130 -9.95 -5.09 -8.10
N GLN A 131 -10.34 -3.91 -8.57
CA GLN A 131 -10.83 -3.70 -9.94
C GLN A 131 -9.77 -4.02 -11.01
N THR A 132 -8.49 -3.80 -10.70
CA THR A 132 -7.37 -4.15 -11.60
C THR A 132 -6.97 -5.63 -11.52
N GLY A 133 -7.65 -6.43 -10.69
CA GLY A 133 -7.38 -7.86 -10.54
C GLY A 133 -6.28 -8.21 -9.54
N MET A 134 -5.81 -7.25 -8.73
CA MET A 134 -4.89 -7.55 -7.63
C MET A 134 -5.62 -8.29 -6.50
N VAL A 135 -4.98 -9.33 -5.99
CA VAL A 135 -5.45 -10.14 -4.87
C VAL A 135 -4.32 -10.28 -3.86
N VAL A 136 -4.60 -9.96 -2.60
CA VAL A 136 -3.74 -10.28 -1.46
C VAL A 136 -4.43 -11.43 -0.75
N ASN A 137 -3.89 -12.64 -0.78
CA ASN A 137 -4.45 -13.81 -0.08
C ASN A 137 -3.91 -13.89 1.36
N ASP A 138 -4.44 -14.83 2.15
CA ASP A 138 -4.01 -14.99 3.56
C ASP A 138 -2.53 -15.38 3.67
N GLU A 139 -2.02 -16.12 2.69
CA GLU A 139 -0.60 -16.49 2.63
C GLU A 139 0.30 -15.25 2.47
N ALA A 140 -0.08 -14.28 1.65
CA ALA A 140 0.64 -13.01 1.53
C ALA A 140 0.59 -12.19 2.82
N ILE A 141 -0.50 -12.29 3.59
CA ILE A 141 -0.62 -11.65 4.91
C ILE A 141 0.32 -12.33 5.91
N TYR A 142 0.36 -13.67 5.92
CA TYR A 142 1.32 -14.42 6.75
C TYR A 142 2.75 -14.12 6.35
N ASP A 143 3.08 -14.08 5.06
CA ASP A 143 4.42 -13.71 4.60
C ASP A 143 4.81 -12.31 5.10
N PHE A 144 3.91 -11.35 4.97
CA PHE A 144 4.11 -10.00 5.49
C PHE A 144 4.37 -10.00 7.00
N LEU A 145 3.56 -10.69 7.80
CA LEU A 145 3.69 -10.71 9.26
C LEU A 145 4.89 -11.52 9.74
N GLU A 146 5.02 -12.76 9.27
CA GLU A 146 6.00 -13.75 9.74
C GLU A 146 7.38 -13.51 9.11
N ASN A 147 7.46 -13.36 7.78
CA ASN A 147 8.75 -13.32 7.08
C ASN A 147 9.28 -11.89 6.92
N GLN A 148 8.41 -10.91 6.71
CA GLN A 148 8.86 -9.54 6.43
C GLN A 148 8.93 -8.67 7.69
N LEU A 149 7.90 -8.73 8.55
CA LEU A 149 7.84 -7.92 9.77
C LEU A 149 8.49 -8.63 10.97
N ALA A 150 8.25 -9.93 11.14
CA ALA A 150 8.85 -10.74 12.19
C ALA A 150 10.18 -11.41 11.81
N VAL A 151 10.50 -11.48 10.52
CA VAL A 151 11.76 -12.06 10.01
C VAL A 151 11.99 -13.49 10.53
N GLY A 152 10.91 -14.26 10.64
CA GLY A 152 10.91 -15.63 11.16
C GLY A 152 11.15 -15.76 12.68
N LEU A 153 11.24 -14.65 13.43
CA LEU A 153 11.55 -14.68 14.86
C LEU A 153 10.33 -14.84 15.77
N LEU A 154 9.12 -14.67 15.24
CA LEU A 154 7.87 -14.76 15.98
C LEU A 154 7.01 -15.87 15.38
N THR A 155 6.51 -16.74 16.25
CA THR A 155 5.55 -17.78 15.87
C THR A 155 4.14 -17.21 15.74
N ARG A 156 3.23 -17.97 15.11
CA ARG A 156 1.79 -17.61 15.08
C ARG A 156 1.18 -17.41 16.46
N GLY A 157 1.63 -18.21 17.44
CA GLY A 157 1.20 -18.05 18.84
C GLY A 157 1.68 -16.74 19.44
N ASP A 158 2.89 -16.30 19.09
CA ASP A 158 3.42 -15.01 19.52
C ASP A 158 2.63 -13.85 18.90
N LEU A 159 2.33 -13.94 17.59
CA LEU A 159 1.52 -12.95 16.89
C LEU A 159 0.12 -12.83 17.47
N ALA A 160 -0.58 -13.94 17.73
CA ALA A 160 -1.91 -13.93 18.34
C ALA A 160 -1.90 -13.29 19.74
N ARG A 161 -0.90 -13.63 20.55
CA ARG A 161 -0.72 -13.02 21.88
C ARG A 161 -0.42 -11.53 21.80
N ILE A 162 0.41 -11.10 20.85
CA ILE A 162 0.71 -9.67 20.62
C ILE A 162 -0.55 -8.94 20.14
N LEU A 163 -1.37 -9.55 19.27
CA LEU A 163 -2.64 -8.99 18.82
C LEU A 163 -3.57 -8.73 20.00
N GLU A 164 -3.76 -9.73 20.86
CA GLU A 164 -4.61 -9.60 22.05
C GLU A 164 -4.10 -8.49 22.98
N GLN A 165 -2.80 -8.49 23.31
CA GLN A 165 -2.19 -7.53 24.24
C GLN A 165 -2.19 -6.09 23.70
N SER A 166 -1.90 -5.90 22.42
CA SER A 166 -1.77 -4.57 21.80
C SER A 166 -3.11 -3.91 21.51
N THR A 167 -4.16 -4.71 21.30
CA THR A 167 -5.51 -4.22 20.97
C THR A 167 -6.48 -4.28 22.15
N GLY A 168 -6.11 -4.98 23.22
CA GLY A 168 -6.98 -5.28 24.36
C GLY A 168 -8.10 -6.25 24.00
N GLY A 169 -7.85 -7.17 23.05
CA GLY A 169 -8.84 -8.13 22.53
C GLY A 169 -9.94 -7.50 21.67
N ARG A 170 -9.80 -6.23 21.27
CA ARG A 170 -10.82 -5.51 20.49
C ARG A 170 -10.75 -5.76 18.99
N LEU A 171 -9.61 -6.29 18.50
CA LEU A 171 -9.41 -6.67 17.11
C LEU A 171 -9.27 -8.20 17.04
N THR A 172 -10.18 -8.85 16.32
CA THR A 172 -10.13 -10.30 16.07
C THR A 172 -9.17 -10.60 14.92
N ASP A 173 -8.73 -11.86 14.79
CA ASP A 173 -7.88 -12.29 13.67
C ASP A 173 -8.55 -12.01 12.32
N GLU A 174 -9.83 -12.34 12.16
CA GLU A 174 -10.57 -12.11 10.90
C GLU A 174 -10.60 -10.62 10.52
N HIS A 175 -10.93 -9.74 11.47
CA HIS A 175 -10.95 -8.30 11.22
C HIS A 175 -9.55 -7.73 11.00
N MET A 176 -8.53 -8.27 11.68
CA MET A 176 -7.13 -7.91 11.45
C MET A 176 -6.69 -8.27 10.03
N PHE A 177 -7.01 -9.48 9.57
CA PHE A 177 -6.68 -9.95 8.23
C PHE A 177 -7.35 -9.10 7.16
N GLU A 178 -8.64 -8.80 7.28
CA GLU A 178 -9.35 -7.95 6.31
C GLU A 178 -8.83 -6.50 6.28
N ALA A 179 -8.53 -5.94 7.45
CA ALA A 179 -7.94 -4.61 7.55
C ALA A 179 -6.55 -4.57 6.91
N LEU A 180 -5.69 -5.52 7.24
CA LEU A 180 -4.35 -5.63 6.68
C LEU A 180 -4.36 -5.92 5.18
N ARG A 181 -5.29 -6.76 4.71
CA ARG A 181 -5.52 -7.02 3.28
C ARG A 181 -5.83 -5.73 2.53
N THR A 182 -6.69 -4.88 3.10
CA THR A 182 -7.05 -3.59 2.51
C THR A 182 -5.85 -2.66 2.43
N GLU A 183 -5.04 -2.59 3.49
CA GLU A 183 -3.78 -1.81 3.51
C GLU A 183 -2.78 -2.31 2.47
N LEU A 184 -2.55 -3.63 2.38
CA LEU A 184 -1.60 -4.22 1.44
C LEU A 184 -2.05 -4.05 -0.01
N LEU A 185 -3.35 -4.15 -0.31
CA LEU A 185 -3.90 -3.84 -1.64
C LEU A 185 -3.63 -2.39 -2.02
N ALA A 186 -3.89 -1.45 -1.10
CA ALA A 186 -3.63 -0.04 -1.33
C ALA A 186 -2.13 0.24 -1.52
N GLN A 187 -1.28 -0.37 -0.70
CA GLN A 187 0.18 -0.25 -0.80
C GLN A 187 0.70 -0.77 -2.14
N ASN A 188 0.27 -1.95 -2.57
CA ASN A 188 0.64 -2.53 -3.86
C ASN A 188 0.18 -1.65 -5.03
N MET A 189 -1.02 -1.06 -4.94
CA MET A 189 -1.49 -0.10 -5.94
C MET A 189 -0.64 1.16 -5.99
N ARG A 190 -0.20 1.69 -4.84
CA ARG A 190 0.73 2.84 -4.77
C ARG A 190 2.06 2.48 -5.42
N LEU A 191 2.63 1.32 -5.07
CA LEU A 191 3.89 0.85 -5.64
C LEU A 191 3.78 0.68 -7.16
N MET A 192 2.70 0.07 -7.66
CA MET A 192 2.45 -0.09 -9.08
C MET A 192 2.28 1.27 -9.79
N GLY A 193 1.58 2.23 -9.18
CA GLY A 193 1.40 3.58 -9.74
C GLY A 193 2.69 4.41 -9.75
N GLN A 194 3.64 4.11 -8.87
CA GLN A 194 4.91 4.85 -8.74
C GLN A 194 6.10 4.19 -9.44
N SER A 195 6.04 2.89 -9.73
CA SER A 195 7.18 2.11 -10.25
C SER A 195 7.74 2.62 -11.59
N ALA A 196 6.90 3.25 -12.42
CA ALA A 196 7.33 3.87 -13.68
C ALA A 196 7.98 5.25 -13.51
N LEU A 197 7.86 5.85 -12.32
CA LEU A 197 8.33 7.20 -12.01
C LEU A 197 9.48 7.20 -10.99
N PHE A 198 9.53 6.20 -10.11
CA PHE A 198 10.48 6.09 -9.01
C PHE A 198 11.07 4.68 -8.88
N ALA A 199 12.35 4.60 -8.53
CA ALA A 199 13.03 3.40 -8.05
C ALA A 199 13.75 3.72 -6.74
N ASP A 200 13.58 2.91 -5.70
CA ASP A 200 14.16 3.15 -4.36
C ASP A 200 13.91 4.58 -3.83
N ARG A 201 12.68 5.09 -4.01
CA ARG A 201 12.25 6.45 -3.66
C ARG A 201 13.03 7.57 -4.39
N ARG A 202 13.79 7.24 -5.43
CA ARG A 202 14.48 8.20 -6.32
C ARG A 202 13.72 8.32 -7.63
N PRO A 203 13.47 9.54 -8.12
CA PRO A 203 12.89 9.73 -9.45
C PRO A 203 13.80 9.08 -10.51
N ILE A 204 13.24 8.19 -11.33
CA ILE A 204 13.94 7.61 -12.49
C ILE A 204 13.66 8.36 -13.78
N VAL A 205 12.70 9.27 -13.75
CA VAL A 205 12.36 10.17 -14.86
C VAL A 205 12.58 11.62 -14.45
N THR A 206 12.93 12.47 -15.42
CA THR A 206 13.05 13.91 -15.17
C THR A 206 11.67 14.53 -14.92
N PRO A 207 11.57 15.66 -14.19
CA PRO A 207 10.29 16.36 -14.01
C PRO A 207 9.59 16.71 -15.33
N ALA A 208 10.35 17.06 -16.37
CA ALA A 208 9.81 17.32 -17.71
C ALA A 208 9.18 16.05 -18.32
N THR A 209 9.84 14.90 -18.19
CA THR A 209 9.31 13.60 -18.65
C THR A 209 8.04 13.20 -17.88
N ALA A 210 8.01 13.40 -16.57
CA ALA A 210 6.81 13.13 -15.76
C ALA A 210 5.63 14.04 -16.17
N TRP A 211 5.91 15.31 -16.46
CA TRP A 211 4.91 16.25 -16.99
C TRP A 211 4.37 15.83 -18.36
N ASP A 212 5.24 15.37 -19.26
CA ASP A 212 4.81 14.82 -20.55
C ASP A 212 3.89 13.60 -20.39
N TYR A 213 4.18 12.69 -19.47
CA TYR A 213 3.31 11.55 -19.18
C TYR A 213 1.94 11.98 -18.65
N TYR A 214 1.93 12.97 -17.74
CA TYR A 214 0.69 13.57 -17.26
C TYR A 214 -0.13 14.17 -18.41
N LEU A 215 0.52 14.93 -19.31
CA LEU A 215 -0.13 15.51 -20.47
C LEU A 215 -0.69 14.43 -21.40
N ARG A 216 0.01 13.32 -21.64
CA ARG A 216 -0.50 12.24 -22.50
C ARG A 216 -1.77 11.58 -21.97
N MET A 217 -1.90 11.46 -20.65
CA MET A 217 -3.08 10.84 -20.03
C MET A 217 -4.25 11.82 -19.88
N ASN A 218 -3.98 13.10 -19.62
CA ASN A 218 -5.01 14.08 -19.25
C ASN A 218 -5.34 15.08 -20.36
N ARG A 219 -4.46 15.28 -21.33
CA ARG A 219 -4.71 16.18 -22.46
C ARG A 219 -5.50 15.45 -23.53
N GLN A 220 -6.82 15.54 -23.43
CA GLN A 220 -7.71 15.19 -24.53
C GLN A 220 -7.77 16.37 -25.50
N ALA A 221 -7.18 16.23 -26.68
CA ALA A 221 -7.35 17.19 -27.76
C ALA A 221 -8.47 16.70 -28.67
N LYS A 222 -9.56 17.46 -28.77
CA LYS A 222 -10.52 17.32 -29.88
C LYS A 222 -9.91 18.05 -31.06
N VAL A 223 -9.33 17.31 -32.00
CA VAL A 223 -8.68 17.89 -33.18
C VAL A 223 -9.60 17.68 -34.38
N GLU A 224 -10.03 18.77 -35.00
CA GLU A 224 -10.63 18.74 -36.33
C GLU A 224 -9.48 18.92 -37.33
N LEU A 225 -9.07 17.80 -37.93
CA LEU A 225 -8.00 17.78 -38.93
C LEU A 225 -8.64 17.93 -40.30
N LEU A 226 -8.33 19.02 -40.99
CA LEU A 226 -8.57 19.13 -42.43
C LEU A 226 -7.29 18.65 -43.15
N PRO A 227 -7.30 17.48 -43.80
CA PRO A 227 -6.17 17.10 -44.63
C PRO A 227 -6.09 18.06 -45.81
N VAL A 228 -4.93 18.72 -45.96
CA VAL A 228 -4.58 19.48 -47.16
C VAL A 228 -3.60 18.60 -47.92
N GLU A 229 -4.01 18.09 -49.08
CA GLU A 229 -3.12 17.30 -49.94
C GLU A 229 -2.11 18.23 -50.60
N ALA A 230 -0.89 18.25 -50.07
CA ALA A 230 0.18 19.11 -50.57
C ALA A 230 0.56 18.79 -52.04
N GLU A 231 0.30 17.57 -52.53
CA GLU A 231 0.54 17.18 -53.93
C GLU A 231 -0.29 18.02 -54.91
N GLU A 232 -1.55 18.31 -54.60
CA GLU A 232 -2.42 19.13 -55.46
C GLU A 232 -1.93 20.59 -55.57
N MET A 233 -1.20 21.07 -54.56
CA MET A 233 -0.65 22.43 -54.52
C MET A 233 0.68 22.57 -55.26
N LEU A 234 1.38 21.46 -55.55
CA LEU A 234 2.66 21.51 -56.27
C LEU A 234 2.50 21.98 -57.72
N ASP A 235 1.38 21.64 -58.36
CA ASP A 235 1.07 22.05 -59.74
C ASP A 235 0.81 23.57 -59.87
N GLU A 236 0.47 24.25 -58.76
CA GLU A 236 0.29 25.70 -58.71
C GLU A 236 1.63 26.45 -58.60
N VAL A 237 2.71 25.79 -58.18
CA VAL A 237 4.05 26.38 -58.03
C VAL A 237 4.77 26.41 -59.38
N LYS A 238 4.43 27.40 -60.20
CA LYS A 238 4.97 27.58 -61.56
C LYS A 238 6.37 28.22 -61.61
N GLN A 239 6.89 28.68 -60.48
CA GLN A 239 8.17 29.37 -60.38
C GLN A 239 9.23 28.44 -59.79
N LYS A 240 10.32 28.24 -60.54
CA LYS A 240 11.50 27.54 -60.02
C LYS A 240 12.47 28.58 -59.45
N PRO A 241 12.90 28.47 -58.19
CA PRO A 241 13.81 29.45 -57.61
C PRO A 241 15.13 29.46 -58.38
N SER A 242 15.69 30.66 -58.59
CA SER A 242 16.99 30.83 -59.24
C SER A 242 18.12 30.40 -58.29
N GLU A 243 19.25 29.97 -58.83
CA GLU A 243 20.40 29.58 -57.99
C GLU A 243 20.91 30.73 -57.11
N ALA A 244 20.80 31.97 -57.59
CA ALA A 244 21.19 33.15 -56.83
C ALA A 244 20.31 33.33 -55.58
N ALA A 245 18.99 33.20 -55.74
CA ALA A 245 18.03 33.30 -54.63
C ALA A 245 18.21 32.16 -53.62
N LEU A 246 18.53 30.94 -54.09
CA LEU A 246 18.83 29.81 -53.20
C LEU A 246 20.11 30.04 -52.39
N ARG A 247 21.13 30.66 -52.99
CA ARG A 247 22.38 30.99 -52.29
C ARG A 247 22.18 32.06 -51.24
N GLU A 248 21.40 33.10 -51.55
CA GLU A 248 21.06 34.16 -50.62
C GLU A 248 20.28 33.62 -49.42
N LEU A 249 19.23 32.81 -49.67
CA LEU A 249 18.47 32.14 -48.61
C LEU A 249 19.34 31.22 -47.74
N PHE A 250 20.28 30.49 -48.35
CA PHE A 250 21.21 29.65 -47.60
C PHE A 250 22.14 30.48 -46.71
N GLU A 251 22.73 31.55 -47.24
CA GLU A 251 23.65 32.40 -46.48
C GLU A 251 22.97 33.13 -45.31
N GLU A 252 21.71 33.54 -45.49
CA GLU A 252 20.90 34.19 -44.45
C GLU A 252 20.61 33.26 -43.27
N HIS A 253 20.28 31.99 -43.53
CA HIS A 253 19.84 31.04 -42.51
C HIS A 253 20.82 29.88 -42.21
N LYS A 254 22.10 29.98 -42.62
CA LYS A 254 23.09 28.90 -42.43
C LYS A 254 23.41 28.58 -40.97
N GLU A 255 23.27 29.56 -40.08
CA GLU A 255 23.62 29.42 -38.65
C GLU A 255 22.43 28.99 -37.77
N GLU A 256 21.23 28.92 -38.34
CA GLU A 256 19.98 28.65 -37.64
C GLU A 256 19.62 27.16 -37.69
N PHE A 257 19.11 26.63 -36.58
CA PHE A 257 18.60 25.26 -36.54
C PHE A 257 17.17 25.21 -37.08
N GLY A 258 16.87 24.25 -37.95
CA GLY A 258 15.50 24.02 -38.42
C GLY A 258 14.52 23.80 -37.26
N HIS A 259 13.41 24.55 -37.28
CA HIS A 259 12.38 24.52 -36.24
C HIS A 259 10.97 24.33 -36.85
N PRO A 260 10.23 23.26 -36.53
CA PRO A 260 8.94 22.96 -37.17
C PRO A 260 7.84 24.00 -36.98
N ALA A 261 7.95 24.85 -35.96
CA ALA A 261 6.97 25.90 -35.66
C ALA A 261 7.29 27.27 -36.28
N LEU A 262 8.44 27.41 -36.96
CA LEU A 262 8.82 28.65 -37.65
C LEU A 262 8.61 28.47 -39.15
N ALA A 263 8.18 29.54 -39.82
CA ALA A 263 8.01 29.56 -41.27
C ALA A 263 9.36 29.65 -42.01
N GLU A 264 10.39 30.18 -41.34
CA GLU A 264 11.73 30.37 -41.89
C GLU A 264 12.56 29.08 -41.81
N PRO A 265 13.35 28.76 -42.86
CA PRO A 265 14.20 27.57 -42.87
C PRO A 265 15.43 27.77 -41.99
N GLY A 266 15.99 26.68 -41.44
CA GLY A 266 17.28 26.70 -40.75
C GLY A 266 18.16 25.56 -41.25
N PHE A 267 19.35 25.89 -41.76
CA PHE A 267 20.22 24.93 -42.44
C PHE A 267 21.32 24.34 -41.55
N ARG A 268 21.45 24.81 -40.30
CA ARG A 268 22.47 24.32 -39.38
C ARG A 268 22.18 22.89 -38.94
N GLN A 269 23.12 22.00 -39.24
CA GLN A 269 23.06 20.63 -38.73
C GLN A 269 23.44 20.60 -37.24
N ARG A 270 22.68 19.84 -36.45
CA ARG A 270 23.04 19.57 -35.05
C ARG A 270 24.38 18.83 -35.01
N GLN A 271 25.24 19.25 -34.09
CA GLN A 271 26.53 18.59 -33.89
C GLN A 271 26.30 17.13 -33.54
N LYS A 272 26.93 16.24 -34.30
CA LYS A 272 27.01 14.81 -33.99
C LYS A 272 28.28 14.60 -33.17
N LEU A 273 28.11 14.14 -31.94
CA LEU A 273 29.23 13.82 -31.06
C LEU A 273 29.48 12.31 -31.14
N ALA A 274 30.70 11.93 -31.51
CA ALA A 274 31.18 10.58 -31.29
C ALA A 274 31.65 10.49 -29.83
N PHE A 275 30.98 9.70 -29.01
CA PHE A 275 31.41 9.43 -27.65
C PHE A 275 31.64 7.93 -27.46
N SER A 276 32.70 7.62 -26.75
CA SER A 276 32.96 6.29 -26.22
C SER A 276 32.69 6.33 -24.73
N TYR A 277 31.98 5.34 -24.24
CA TYR A 277 31.76 5.16 -22.81
C TYR A 277 32.32 3.82 -22.39
N LEU A 278 32.83 3.77 -21.16
CA LEU A 278 33.32 2.55 -20.56
C LEU A 278 32.26 2.07 -19.57
N LYS A 279 31.67 0.92 -19.86
CA LYS A 279 30.71 0.26 -18.97
C LYS A 279 31.44 -0.84 -18.23
N ALA A 280 31.41 -0.76 -16.91
CA ALA A 280 31.98 -1.74 -16.01
C ALA A 280 30.87 -2.48 -15.27
N THR A 281 30.94 -3.80 -15.22
CA THR A 281 30.04 -4.62 -14.40
C THR A 281 30.60 -4.67 -12.98
N MET A 282 29.94 -4.01 -12.02
CA MET A 282 30.42 -3.92 -10.62
C MET A 282 30.80 -5.28 -10.02
N LYS A 283 30.06 -6.34 -10.36
CA LYS A 283 30.32 -7.70 -9.90
C LYS A 283 31.75 -8.19 -10.22
N GLU A 284 32.27 -7.90 -11.42
CA GLU A 284 33.60 -8.36 -11.82
C GLU A 284 34.72 -7.68 -11.02
N PHE A 285 34.51 -6.42 -10.61
CA PHE A 285 35.44 -5.70 -9.73
C PHE A 285 35.35 -6.24 -8.31
N LEU A 286 34.12 -6.50 -7.84
CA LEU A 286 33.88 -7.09 -6.53
C LEU A 286 34.53 -8.47 -6.41
N ASP A 287 34.35 -9.35 -7.40
CA ASP A 287 34.88 -10.71 -7.40
C ASP A 287 36.43 -10.72 -7.40
N ARG A 288 37.07 -9.76 -8.09
CA ARG A 288 38.54 -9.59 -8.04
C ARG A 288 39.03 -9.14 -6.67
N GLU A 289 38.35 -8.19 -6.05
CA GLU A 289 38.70 -7.73 -4.70
C GLU A 289 38.44 -8.82 -3.65
N ILE A 290 37.35 -9.59 -3.80
CA ILE A 290 37.07 -10.76 -2.96
C ILE A 290 38.21 -11.78 -3.07
N ALA A 291 38.73 -12.03 -4.27
CA ALA A 291 39.85 -12.94 -4.48
C ALA A 291 41.18 -12.45 -3.87
N ASN A 292 41.32 -11.14 -3.61
CA ASN A 292 42.48 -10.57 -2.95
C ASN A 292 42.41 -10.63 -1.41
N LEU A 293 41.23 -10.92 -0.85
CA LEU A 293 41.06 -11.06 0.60
C LEU A 293 41.55 -12.43 1.05
N THR A 294 42.45 -12.45 2.03
CA THR A 294 42.88 -13.70 2.64
C THR A 294 41.87 -14.18 3.68
N GLU A 295 41.77 -15.50 3.89
CA GLU A 295 40.93 -16.08 4.95
C GLU A 295 41.27 -15.50 6.33
N GLU A 296 42.54 -15.18 6.57
CA GLU A 296 43.01 -14.55 7.81
C GLU A 296 42.41 -13.14 8.02
N GLN A 297 42.31 -12.34 6.96
CA GLN A 297 41.69 -11.01 7.01
C GLN A 297 40.17 -11.11 7.21
N ILE A 298 39.54 -12.09 6.54
CA ILE A 298 38.11 -12.36 6.70
C ILE A 298 37.83 -12.81 8.14
N GLN A 299 38.65 -13.70 8.69
CA GLN A 299 38.51 -14.19 10.06
C GLN A 299 38.74 -13.07 11.08
N ALA A 300 39.76 -12.22 10.87
CA ALA A 300 40.03 -11.09 11.77
C ALA A 300 38.88 -10.06 11.78
N GLU A 301 38.29 -9.75 10.62
CA GLU A 301 37.10 -8.88 10.55
C GLU A 301 35.86 -9.57 11.12
N TYR A 302 35.70 -10.87 10.87
CA TYR A 302 34.62 -11.67 11.44
C TYR A 302 34.69 -11.67 12.97
N ASP A 303 35.84 -11.98 13.56
CA ASP A 303 36.06 -11.99 15.02
C ASP A 303 35.87 -10.60 15.62
N ARG A 304 36.33 -9.55 14.93
CA ARG A 304 36.07 -8.16 15.33
C ARG A 304 34.58 -7.85 15.36
N ARG A 305 33.81 -8.28 14.36
CA ARG A 305 32.35 -8.06 14.29
C ARG A 305 31.57 -8.94 15.26
N VAL A 306 32.03 -10.15 15.54
CA VAL A 306 31.53 -11.00 16.62
C VAL A 306 31.76 -10.33 17.97
N ALA A 307 32.97 -9.80 18.22
CA ALA A 307 33.29 -9.05 19.45
C ALA A 307 32.45 -7.76 19.60
N LEU A 308 32.06 -7.13 18.50
CA LEU A 308 31.15 -5.99 18.47
C LEU A 308 29.66 -6.39 18.55
N GLY A 309 29.34 -7.69 18.66
CA GLY A 309 27.97 -8.20 18.76
C GLY A 309 27.15 -8.11 17.48
N GLN A 310 27.80 -7.91 16.33
CA GLN A 310 27.15 -7.72 15.02
C GLN A 310 26.86 -9.05 14.30
N TYR A 311 27.49 -10.15 14.73
CA TYR A 311 27.20 -11.51 14.27
C TYR A 311 26.89 -12.42 15.45
N ARG A 312 25.87 -13.27 15.30
CA ARG A 312 25.53 -14.32 16.26
C ARG A 312 25.82 -15.67 15.61
N VAL A 313 26.71 -16.44 16.22
CA VAL A 313 26.90 -17.86 15.88
C VAL A 313 25.76 -18.61 16.55
N THR A 314 24.81 -19.10 15.77
CA THR A 314 23.86 -20.10 16.26
C THR A 314 24.65 -21.40 16.44
N PRO A 315 24.77 -21.97 17.65
CA PRO A 315 25.40 -23.27 17.80
C PRO A 315 24.58 -24.29 17.00
N GLU A 316 25.25 -25.02 16.12
CA GLU A 316 24.68 -26.10 15.34
C GLU A 316 24.07 -27.11 16.32
N ALA A 317 22.78 -27.41 16.14
CA ALA A 317 22.06 -28.34 16.98
C ALA A 317 22.74 -29.71 16.88
N THR A 318 23.27 -30.21 18.01
CA THR A 318 23.76 -31.58 18.12
C THR A 318 22.60 -32.51 17.76
N GLU A 319 22.68 -33.16 16.61
CA GLU A 319 21.76 -34.25 16.25
C GLU A 319 21.82 -35.31 17.37
N PRO A 320 20.67 -35.77 17.89
CA PRO A 320 20.66 -36.80 18.90
C PRO A 320 21.22 -38.09 18.30
N ALA A 321 22.18 -38.68 19.01
CA ALA A 321 22.85 -39.91 18.65
C ALA A 321 21.85 -40.99 18.20
N THR A 322 21.94 -41.37 16.93
CA THR A 322 21.28 -42.55 16.37
C THR A 322 21.74 -43.77 17.15
N SER A 323 20.83 -44.36 17.90
CA SER A 323 21.01 -45.64 18.57
C SER A 323 21.45 -46.70 17.55
N GLU A 324 22.62 -47.32 17.78
CA GLU A 324 23.01 -48.54 17.11
C GLU A 324 21.92 -49.60 17.29
N SER A 325 21.37 -50.07 16.18
CA SER A 325 20.79 -51.41 16.08
C SER A 325 21.66 -52.22 15.13
N PRO A 326 21.88 -53.52 15.42
CA PRO A 326 22.97 -54.27 14.83
C PRO A 326 22.71 -54.60 13.36
N ASN A 327 23.80 -54.46 12.61
CA ASN A 327 24.04 -54.85 11.23
C ASN A 327 23.20 -56.05 10.74
N SER A 328 22.37 -55.81 9.73
CA SER A 328 21.93 -56.84 8.78
C SER A 328 22.37 -56.41 7.38
N GLU A 329 23.56 -56.85 7.03
CA GLU A 329 24.19 -56.75 5.71
C GLU A 329 23.37 -57.53 4.67
N PRO A 330 23.02 -56.96 3.51
CA PRO A 330 22.50 -57.74 2.41
C PRO A 330 23.54 -57.93 1.30
N ALA A 331 23.63 -59.19 0.88
CA ALA A 331 23.73 -59.67 -0.50
C ALA A 331 25.06 -60.34 -0.92
N ALA A 332 24.96 -61.65 -1.18
CA ALA A 332 25.45 -62.24 -2.43
C ALA A 332 24.74 -63.59 -2.70
N THR A 333 23.88 -63.60 -3.72
CA THR A 333 23.25 -64.77 -4.34
C THR A 333 24.27 -65.61 -5.12
N GLU A 334 24.42 -66.88 -4.69
CA GLU A 334 24.38 -68.15 -5.46
C GLU A 334 25.29 -68.42 -6.69
N PRO A 335 25.50 -69.69 -7.17
CA PRO A 335 24.70 -70.91 -6.93
C PRO A 335 25.60 -72.19 -6.69
N PRO A 336 25.20 -73.45 -6.97
CA PRO A 336 25.35 -74.56 -6.00
C PRO A 336 26.26 -75.72 -6.49
N ALA A 337 26.36 -76.76 -5.65
CA ALA A 337 26.47 -78.19 -5.99
C ALA A 337 27.76 -78.92 -5.59
N THR A 338 27.52 -80.08 -4.94
CA THR A 338 28.27 -81.37 -4.94
C THR A 338 29.66 -81.35 -4.31
N GLU A 339 30.02 -82.21 -3.36
CA GLU A 339 29.72 -83.64 -3.15
C GLU A 339 29.77 -84.00 -1.66
#